data_AF-A0A847WWR9-F1
#
_entry.id   AF-A0A847WWR9-F1
#
_cell.length_a   1.000
_cell.length_b   1.000
_cell.length_c   1.000
_cell.angle_alpha   90.00
_cell.angle_beta   90.00
_cell.angle_gamma   90.00
#
_symmetry.space_group_name_H-M   'P 1'
#
loop_
_entity.id
_entity.type
_entity.pdbx_description
1 polymer ?
#
loop_
_entity_poly.entity_id
_entity_poly.type
_entity_poly.pdbx_seq_one_letter_code
_entity_poly.pdbx_strand_id
1 'polypeptide(L)'
;GDWIVVGSAVFWAMHVILLGHVARMTGLPIFVSAICFLFAGIAASAIALGTEAPTIEAISSGWIEIAYAAVLSTAIGFTLQAVGQQHVPPANAAIILSAESLFAALGGAVILGERLPAVGYVGAALIFLAIILVEAVPPLWERRKAHVPRTTN
;
A
#
# COMPACT_ATOMS: atom_id res chain seq x y z
N GLY A 1 21.04 -5.54 8.92
CA GLY A 1 19.71 -5.52 8.28
C GLY A 1 18.81 -4.53 8.97
N ASP A 2 18.63 -4.66 10.27
CA ASP A 2 17.59 -3.99 11.05
C ASP A 2 17.60 -2.46 10.94
N TRP A 3 18.77 -1.82 10.99
CA TRP A 3 18.87 -0.36 10.82
C TRP A 3 18.45 0.12 9.42
N ILE A 4 18.72 -0.67 8.37
CA ILE A 4 18.32 -0.34 7.00
C ILE A 4 16.80 -0.48 6.87
N VAL A 5 16.20 -1.51 7.49
CA VAL A 5 14.75 -1.72 7.52
C VAL A 5 14.03 -0.57 8.26
N VAL A 6 14.56 -0.16 9.41
CA VAL A 6 14.03 1.00 10.14
C VAL A 6 14.16 2.27 9.29
N GLY A 7 15.32 2.47 8.66
CA GLY A 7 15.54 3.59 7.74
C GLY A 7 14.52 3.62 6.59
N SER A 8 14.32 2.49 5.90
CA SER A 8 13.37 2.40 4.78
C SER A 8 11.93 2.64 5.21
N ALA A 9 11.54 2.19 6.40
CA ALA A 9 10.20 2.43 6.95
C ALA A 9 9.92 3.93 7.15
N VAL A 10 10.93 4.71 7.58
CA VAL A 10 10.80 6.17 7.72
C VAL A 10 10.59 6.84 6.36
N PHE A 11 11.38 6.48 5.34
CA PHE A 11 11.21 7.00 3.98
C PHE A 11 9.85 6.63 3.39
N TRP A 12 9.40 5.39 3.61
CA TRP A 12 8.08 4.93 3.18
C TRP A 12 6.96 5.72 3.84
N ALA A 13 7.01 5.91 5.17
CA ALA A 13 6.02 6.69 5.89
C ALA A 13 5.96 8.14 5.40
N MET A 14 7.12 8.78 5.19
CA MET A 14 7.19 10.12 4.61
C MET A 14 6.56 10.17 3.21
N HIS A 15 6.88 9.19 2.35
CA HIS A 15 6.30 9.10 1.00
C HIS A 15 4.77 8.98 1.05
N VAL A 16 4.23 8.06 1.85
CA VAL A 16 2.78 7.83 2.00
C VAL A 16 2.07 9.10 2.50
N ILE A 17 2.64 9.81 3.48
CA ILE A 17 2.07 11.05 4.03
C ILE A 17 2.11 12.17 2.99
N LEU A 18 3.27 12.39 2.34
CA LEU A 18 3.45 13.44 1.34
C LEU A 18 2.58 13.20 0.11
N LEU A 19 2.49 11.96 -0.37
CA LEU A 19 1.64 11.58 -1.50
C LEU A 19 0.19 11.92 -1.19
N GLY A 20 -0.34 11.48 -0.05
CA GLY A 20 -1.72 11.80 0.36
C GLY A 20 -1.96 13.31 0.57
N HIS A 21 -0.96 14.04 1.08
CA HIS A 21 -1.06 15.49 1.25
C HIS A 21 -1.08 16.24 -0.09
N VAL A 22 -0.11 15.97 -0.97
CA VAL A 22 0.01 16.62 -2.29
C VAL A 22 -1.16 16.23 -3.19
N ALA A 23 -1.60 14.97 -3.17
CA ALA A 23 -2.78 14.54 -3.91
C ALA A 23 -4.02 15.32 -3.46
N ARG A 24 -4.23 15.53 -2.15
CA ARG A 24 -5.34 16.36 -1.65
C ARG A 24 -5.20 17.83 -2.05
N MET A 25 -4.01 18.41 -1.91
CA MET A 25 -3.79 19.83 -2.22
C MET A 25 -4.00 20.15 -3.70
N THR A 26 -3.56 19.26 -4.59
CA THR A 26 -3.65 19.47 -6.04
C THR A 26 -4.98 19.03 -6.64
N GLY A 27 -5.72 18.13 -5.96
CA GLY A 27 -6.94 17.51 -6.50
C GLY A 27 -6.69 16.58 -7.69
N LEU A 28 -5.43 16.30 -8.05
CA LEU A 28 -5.03 15.58 -9.25
C LEU A 28 -4.16 14.35 -8.88
N PRO A 29 -4.73 13.33 -8.23
CA PRO A 29 -3.97 12.20 -7.68
C PRO A 29 -3.23 11.41 -8.76
N ILE A 30 -3.86 11.21 -9.92
CA ILE A 30 -3.30 10.50 -11.06
C ILE A 30 -2.06 11.22 -11.60
N PHE A 31 -2.13 12.56 -11.69
CA PHE A 31 -1.00 13.36 -12.17
C PHE A 31 0.19 13.32 -11.21
N VAL A 32 -0.09 13.40 -9.90
CA VAL A 32 0.94 13.26 -8.87
C VAL A 32 1.62 11.88 -8.95
N SER A 33 0.83 10.80 -9.04
CA SER A 33 1.37 9.44 -9.21
C SER A 33 2.20 9.30 -10.50
N ALA A 34 1.73 9.85 -11.62
CA ALA A 34 2.46 9.79 -12.89
C ALA A 34 3.83 10.48 -12.81
N ILE A 35 3.92 11.63 -12.16
CA ILE A 35 5.21 12.31 -11.92
C ILE A 35 6.11 11.45 -11.03
N CYS A 36 5.58 10.90 -9.93
CA CYS A 36 6.34 10.03 -9.04
C CYS A 36 6.90 8.82 -9.80
N PHE A 37 6.10 8.16 -10.65
CA PHE A 37 6.57 7.02 -11.44
C PHE A 37 7.60 7.41 -12.49
N LEU A 38 7.45 8.58 -13.13
CA LEU A 38 8.43 9.05 -14.10
C LEU A 38 9.79 9.28 -13.44
N PHE A 39 9.81 10.00 -12.31
CA PHE A 39 11.04 10.23 -11.55
C PHE A 39 11.64 8.93 -11.01
N ALA A 40 10.80 8.07 -10.41
CA ALA A 40 11.25 6.78 -9.89
C ALA A 40 11.81 5.87 -10.99
N GLY A 41 11.14 5.82 -12.16
CA GLY A 41 11.58 5.02 -13.30
C GLY A 41 12.91 5.49 -13.88
N ILE A 42 13.10 6.81 -14.02
CA ILE A 42 14.37 7.38 -14.48
C ILE A 42 15.49 7.08 -13.47
N ALA A 43 15.25 7.33 -12.18
CA ALA A 43 16.23 7.09 -11.12
C ALA A 43 16.59 5.60 -11.02
N ALA A 44 15.59 4.71 -11.01
CA ALA A 44 15.81 3.26 -10.96
C ALA A 44 16.55 2.75 -12.20
N SER A 45 16.22 3.25 -13.40
CA SER A 45 16.93 2.88 -14.63
C SER A 45 18.38 3.35 -14.63
N ALA A 46 18.65 4.56 -14.14
CA ALA A 46 20.00 5.09 -14.04
C ALA A 46 20.87 4.27 -13.06
N ILE A 47 20.28 3.86 -11.92
CA ILE A 47 20.95 2.98 -10.96
C ILE A 47 21.19 1.61 -11.59
N ALA A 48 20.16 1.00 -12.20
CA ALA A 48 20.26 -0.33 -12.80
C ALA A 48 21.35 -0.39 -13.87
N LEU A 49 21.50 0.63 -14.72
CA LEU A 49 22.58 0.68 -15.71
C LEU A 49 23.99 0.81 -15.10
N GLY A 50 24.09 1.33 -13.86
CA GLY A 50 25.35 1.50 -13.15
C GLY A 50 25.71 0.33 -12.21
N THR A 51 24.72 -0.42 -11.73
CA THR A 51 24.92 -1.50 -10.74
C THR A 51 24.66 -2.89 -11.30
N GLU A 52 23.77 -3.00 -12.28
CA GLU A 52 23.38 -4.26 -12.91
C GLU A 52 23.81 -4.25 -14.38
N ALA A 53 23.91 -5.43 -15.00
CA ALA A 53 24.15 -5.58 -16.43
C ALA A 53 22.86 -6.05 -17.12
N PRO A 54 21.85 -5.18 -17.29
CA PRO A 54 20.57 -5.58 -17.88
C PRO A 54 20.80 -6.01 -19.33
N THR A 55 20.55 -7.29 -19.62
CA THR A 55 20.61 -7.82 -20.98
C THR A 55 19.23 -7.82 -21.62
N ILE A 56 19.18 -7.58 -22.94
CA ILE A 56 17.92 -7.64 -23.69
C ILE A 56 17.30 -9.04 -23.60
N GLU A 57 18.11 -10.10 -23.51
CA GLU A 57 17.63 -11.49 -23.31
C GLU A 57 16.96 -11.70 -21.95
N ALA A 58 17.48 -11.12 -20.86
CA ALA A 58 16.83 -11.21 -19.55
C ALA A 58 15.48 -10.47 -19.56
N ILE A 59 15.42 -9.31 -20.21
CA ILE A 59 14.18 -8.52 -20.33
C ILE A 59 13.17 -9.24 -21.22
N SER A 60 13.60 -9.81 -22.34
CA SER A 60 12.70 -10.48 -23.29
C SER A 60 12.20 -11.83 -22.79
N SER A 61 12.94 -12.51 -21.92
CA SER A 61 12.49 -13.77 -21.31
C SER A 61 11.47 -13.57 -20.17
N GLY A 62 11.56 -12.45 -19.44
CA GLY A 62 10.66 -12.12 -18.31
C GLY A 62 9.70 -10.96 -18.56
N TRP A 63 9.43 -10.62 -19.83
CA TRP A 63 8.69 -9.39 -20.18
C TRP A 63 7.25 -9.39 -19.65
N ILE A 64 6.63 -10.56 -19.50
CA ILE A 64 5.25 -10.70 -19.01
C ILE A 64 5.19 -10.36 -17.52
N GLU A 65 6.12 -10.89 -16.73
CA GLU A 65 6.26 -10.65 -15.30
C GLU A 65 6.60 -9.19 -15.04
N ILE A 66 7.51 -8.61 -15.83
CA ILE A 66 7.85 -7.19 -15.77
C ILE A 66 6.62 -6.33 -16.09
N ALA A 67 5.89 -6.64 -17.17
CA ALA A 67 4.69 -5.90 -17.56
C ALA A 67 3.60 -6.01 -16.49
N TYR A 68 3.39 -7.19 -15.91
CA TYR A 68 2.43 -7.41 -14.83
C TYR A 68 2.80 -6.59 -13.58
N ALA A 69 4.06 -6.63 -13.15
CA ALA A 69 4.54 -5.88 -12.00
C ALA A 69 4.48 -4.35 -12.24
N ALA A 70 4.83 -3.88 -13.43
CA ALA A 70 4.80 -2.47 -13.78
C ALA A 70 3.37 -1.93 -13.90
N VAL A 71 2.46 -2.64 -14.58
CA VAL A 71 1.13 -2.13 -14.87
C VAL A 71 0.16 -2.45 -13.73
N LEU A 72 -0.03 -3.72 -13.39
CA LEU A 72 -1.05 -4.10 -12.42
C LEU A 72 -0.60 -3.81 -10.99
N SER A 73 0.60 -4.27 -10.61
CA SER A 73 1.08 -4.09 -9.24
C SER A 73 1.42 -2.63 -8.94
N THR A 74 2.15 -1.96 -9.85
CA THR A 74 2.68 -0.62 -9.59
C THR A 74 1.72 0.47 -10.07
N ALA A 75 1.50 0.61 -11.38
CA ALA A 75 0.77 1.75 -11.94
C ALA A 75 -0.68 1.81 -11.43
N ILE A 76 -1.43 0.70 -11.53
CA ILE A 76 -2.82 0.65 -11.05
C ILE A 76 -2.86 0.71 -9.53
N GLY A 77 -2.11 -0.15 -8.84
CA GLY A 77 -2.09 -0.23 -7.38
C GLY A 77 -1.80 1.11 -6.70
N PHE A 78 -0.66 1.74 -7.01
CA PHE A 78 -0.26 3.00 -6.39
C PHE A 78 -1.10 4.20 -6.84
N THR A 79 -1.71 4.16 -8.04
CA THR A 79 -2.65 5.21 -8.46
C THR A 79 -3.96 5.10 -7.67
N LEU A 80 -4.51 3.89 -7.53
CA LEU A 80 -5.70 3.66 -6.70
C LEU A 80 -5.43 4.01 -5.22
N GLN A 81 -4.24 3.68 -4.71
CA GLN A 81 -3.78 4.13 -3.41
C GLN A 81 -3.81 5.66 -3.32
N ALA A 82 -3.18 6.39 -4.25
CA ALA A 82 -3.15 7.86 -4.22
C ALA A 82 -4.56 8.47 -4.23
N VAL A 83 -5.47 7.93 -5.05
CA VAL A 83 -6.89 8.33 -5.10
C VAL A 83 -7.59 8.05 -3.75
N GLY A 84 -7.39 6.86 -3.18
CA GLY A 84 -7.97 6.48 -1.90
C GLY A 84 -7.47 7.38 -0.76
N GLN A 85 -6.17 7.64 -0.71
CA GLN A 85 -5.52 8.47 0.31
C GLN A 85 -6.02 9.92 0.36
N GLN A 86 -6.66 10.42 -0.70
CA GLN A 86 -7.29 11.74 -0.67
C GLN A 86 -8.51 11.79 0.24
N HIS A 87 -9.20 10.66 0.44
CA HIS A 87 -10.49 10.59 1.10
C HIS A 87 -10.40 10.09 2.55
N VAL A 88 -9.26 9.55 2.95
CA VAL A 88 -9.05 9.00 4.30
C VAL A 88 -7.88 9.68 5.03
N PRO A 89 -7.92 9.77 6.37
CA PRO A 89 -6.77 10.23 7.16
C PRO A 89 -5.53 9.36 6.89
N PRO A 90 -4.30 9.93 6.93
CA PRO A 90 -3.07 9.16 6.69
C PRO A 90 -2.89 7.94 7.60
N ALA A 91 -3.35 8.01 8.84
CA ALA A 91 -3.29 6.89 9.79
C ALA A 91 -4.15 5.70 9.34
N ASN A 92 -5.40 5.96 8.96
CA ASN A 92 -6.31 4.94 8.43
C ASN A 92 -5.78 4.36 7.10
N ALA A 93 -5.26 5.22 6.21
CA ALA A 93 -4.62 4.77 4.98
C ALA A 93 -3.46 3.81 5.23
N ALA A 94 -2.59 4.11 6.20
CA ALA A 94 -1.47 3.24 6.54
C ALA A 94 -1.92 1.87 7.07
N ILE A 95 -3.01 1.83 7.84
CA ILE A 95 -3.59 0.58 8.34
C ILE A 95 -4.15 -0.25 7.19
N ILE A 96 -4.90 0.38 6.28
CA ILE A 96 -5.42 -0.28 5.08
C ILE A 96 -4.27 -0.80 4.21
N LEU A 97 -3.18 -0.03 4.03
CA LEU A 97 -2.01 -0.46 3.29
C LEU A 97 -1.30 -1.65 3.95
N SER A 98 -1.27 -1.72 5.27
CA SER A 98 -0.72 -2.90 5.96
C SER A 98 -1.53 -4.19 5.68
N ALA A 99 -2.82 -4.05 5.34
CA ALA A 99 -3.67 -5.16 4.91
C ALA A 99 -3.23 -5.79 3.58
N GLU A 100 -2.48 -5.07 2.74
CA GLU A 100 -1.94 -5.61 1.50
C GLU A 100 -1.12 -6.89 1.74
N SER A 101 -0.31 -6.90 2.79
CA SER A 101 0.49 -8.07 3.20
C SER A 101 -0.36 -9.28 3.57
N LEU A 102 -1.51 -9.06 4.20
CA LEU A 102 -2.48 -10.10 4.54
C LEU A 102 -3.08 -10.71 3.27
N PHE A 103 -3.54 -9.88 2.33
CA PHE A 103 -4.11 -10.36 1.07
C PHE A 103 -3.05 -11.01 0.17
N ALA A 104 -1.82 -10.50 0.16
CA ALA A 104 -0.70 -11.11 -0.53
C ALA A 104 -0.40 -12.52 0.00
N ALA A 105 -0.36 -12.69 1.33
CA ALA A 105 -0.13 -14.00 1.95
C ALA A 105 -1.28 -14.99 1.65
N LEU A 106 -2.53 -14.55 1.73
CA LEU A 106 -3.69 -15.38 1.37
C LEU A 106 -3.72 -15.72 -0.12
N GLY A 107 -3.36 -14.76 -0.98
CA GLY A 107 -3.22 -14.96 -2.43
C GLY A 107 -2.13 -15.98 -2.75
N GLY A 108 -0.98 -15.91 -2.10
CA GLY A 108 0.08 -16.91 -2.18
C GLY A 108 -0.41 -18.31 -1.77
N ALA A 109 -1.16 -18.39 -0.67
CA ALA A 109 -1.73 -19.65 -0.21
C ALA A 109 -2.68 -20.30 -1.22
N VAL A 110 -3.56 -19.49 -1.82
CA VAL A 110 -4.65 -19.98 -2.68
C VAL A 110 -4.19 -20.18 -4.12
N ILE A 111 -3.44 -19.23 -4.68
CA ILE A 111 -3.07 -19.19 -6.11
C ILE A 111 -1.79 -20.02 -6.35
N LEU A 112 -0.77 -19.85 -5.50
CA LEU A 112 0.51 -20.55 -5.63
C LEU A 112 0.52 -21.89 -4.87
N GLY A 113 -0.50 -22.16 -4.04
CA GLY A 113 -0.58 -23.37 -3.22
C GLY A 113 0.44 -23.38 -2.07
N GLU A 114 0.97 -22.22 -1.69
CA GLU A 114 1.94 -22.11 -0.60
C GLU A 114 1.29 -22.49 0.74
N ARG A 115 1.95 -23.37 1.49
CA ARG A 115 1.45 -23.76 2.81
C ARG A 115 1.89 -22.73 3.84
N LEU A 116 0.95 -21.92 4.32
CA LEU A 116 1.22 -21.13 5.51
C LEU A 116 1.37 -22.04 6.74
N PRO A 117 2.41 -21.83 7.57
CA PRO A 117 2.48 -22.49 8.85
C PRO A 117 1.32 -22.02 9.74
N ALA A 118 0.95 -22.81 10.75
CA ALA A 118 -0.16 -22.47 11.65
C ALA A 118 -0.03 -21.07 12.28
N VAL A 119 1.19 -20.63 12.59
CA VAL A 119 1.49 -19.27 13.07
C VAL A 119 1.14 -18.17 12.05
N GLY A 120 1.26 -18.46 10.75
CA GLY A 120 0.91 -17.54 9.68
C GLY A 120 -0.59 -17.27 9.63
N TYR A 121 -1.42 -18.30 9.81
CA TYR A 121 -2.87 -18.13 9.90
C TYR A 121 -3.31 -17.33 11.13
N VAL A 122 -2.64 -17.54 12.28
CA VAL A 122 -2.91 -16.75 13.49
C VAL A 122 -2.51 -15.28 13.27
N GLY A 123 -1.34 -15.02 12.70
CA GLY A 123 -0.90 -13.66 12.37
C GLY A 123 -1.86 -12.96 11.39
N ALA A 124 -2.30 -13.68 10.36
CA ALA A 124 -3.29 -13.18 9.40
C ALA A 124 -4.61 -12.80 10.08
N ALA A 125 -5.13 -13.66 10.97
CA ALA A 125 -6.35 -13.38 11.74
C ALA A 125 -6.20 -12.17 12.67
N LEU A 126 -5.04 -12.00 13.31
CA LEU A 126 -4.74 -10.85 14.17
C LEU A 126 -4.70 -9.55 13.38
N ILE A 127 -4.02 -9.52 12.24
CA ILE A 127 -3.96 -8.33 11.36
C ILE A 127 -5.37 -7.97 10.89
N PHE A 128 -6.15 -8.95 10.42
CA PHE A 128 -7.52 -8.73 9.97
C PHE A 128 -8.40 -8.15 11.07
N LEU A 129 -8.33 -8.70 12.28
CA LEU A 129 -9.09 -8.21 13.42
C LEU A 129 -8.67 -6.79 13.80
N ALA A 130 -7.37 -6.48 13.79
CA ALA A 130 -6.87 -5.14 14.08
C ALA A 130 -7.40 -4.11 13.08
N ILE A 131 -7.43 -4.43 11.78
CA ILE A 131 -7.98 -3.55 10.74
C ILE A 131 -9.47 -3.29 10.99
N ILE A 132 -10.26 -4.34 11.25
CA ILE A 132 -11.69 -4.19 11.55
C ILE A 132 -11.90 -3.31 12.79
N LEU A 133 -11.10 -3.52 13.83
CA LEU A 133 -11.22 -2.73 15.06
C LEU A 133 -10.93 -1.25 14.81
N VAL A 134 -9.91 -0.91 14.02
CA VAL A 134 -9.58 0.51 13.80
C VAL A 134 -10.55 1.19 12.84
N GLU A 135 -10.99 0.51 11.78
CA GLU A 135 -11.86 1.13 10.77
C GLU A 135 -13.35 1.09 11.14
N ALA A 136 -13.85 0.04 11.80
CA ALA A 136 -15.27 -0.12 12.09
C ALA A 136 -15.70 0.42 13.46
N VAL A 137 -14.82 0.42 14.48
CA VAL A 137 -15.21 0.84 15.84
C VAL A 137 -15.53 2.33 15.93
N PRO A 138 -14.76 3.27 15.36
CA PRO A 138 -15.07 4.69 15.46
C PRO A 138 -16.44 5.05 14.84
N PRO A 139 -16.77 4.62 13.60
CA PRO A 139 -18.10 4.88 13.01
C PRO A 139 -19.25 4.26 13.80
N LEU A 140 -19.08 3.05 14.33
CA LEU A 140 -20.10 2.38 15.13
C LEU A 140 -20.31 3.07 16.49
N TRP A 141 -19.24 3.59 17.09
CA TRP A 141 -19.31 4.34 18.35
C TRP A 141 -20.01 5.70 18.16
N GLU A 142 -19.72 6.40 17.06
CA GLU A 142 -20.38 7.67 16.74
C GLU A 142 -21.89 7.48 16.48
N ARG A 143 -22.26 6.45 15.71
CA ARG A 143 -23.67 6.08 15.49
C ARG A 143 -24.41 5.79 16.80
N ARG A 144 -23.76 5.08 17.73
CA ARG A 144 -24.33 4.75 19.04
C ARG A 144 -24.49 5.97 19.96
N LYS A 145 -23.56 6.95 19.91
CA LYS A 145 -23.69 8.23 20.62
C LYS A 145 -24.81 9.11 20.06
N ALA A 146 -25.00 9.12 18.74
CA ALA A 146 -26.08 9.88 18.08
C ALA A 146 -27.50 9.37 18.42
N HIS A 147 -27.63 8.14 18.89
CA HIS A 147 -28.90 7.55 19.33
C HIS A 147 -29.17 7.69 20.84
N VAL A 148 -28.32 8.38 21.61
CA VAL A 148 -28.67 8.77 22.98
C VAL A 148 -29.58 10.01 22.89
N PRO A 149 -30.86 9.94 23.30
CA PRO A 149 -31.76 11.09 23.24
C PRO A 149 -31.20 12.19 24.14
N ARG A 150 -30.99 13.38 23.58
CA ARG A 150 -30.63 14.57 24.35
C ARG A 150 -31.79 14.84 25.30
N THR A 151 -31.60 14.60 26.59
CA THR A 151 -32.51 15.08 27.63
C THR A 151 -32.38 16.61 27.65
N THR A 152 -33.28 17.28 26.96
CA THR A 152 -33.49 18.73 27.07
C THR A 152 -34.01 19.03 28.48
N ASN A 153 -33.22 19.80 29.24
CA ASN A 153 -33.71 20.55 30.41
C ASN A 153 -34.52 21.76 29.94
#